data_AF-A0A1H3UEA1-F1
#
_entry.id   AF-A0A1H3UEA1-F1
#
_cell.length_a   1.000
_cell.length_b   1.000
_cell.length_c   1.000
_cell.angle_alpha   90.00
_cell.angle_beta   90.00
_cell.angle_gamma   90.00
#
_symmetry.space_group_name_H-M   'P 1'
#
loop_
_entity.id
_entity.type
_entity.pdbx_description
1 polymer ?
#
loop_
_entity_poly.entity_id
_entity_poly.type
_entity_poly.pdbx_seq_one_letter_code
_entity_poly.pdbx_strand_id
1 'polypeptide(L)'
;MRSSRILVAATATALALAGCVPRSSQSERETEPDAPAPAAVTEIQINKSYWYAGFKVTLNTARVVASSSGGGKSVTIEGVFQNLSPENEGSPTEEALLTVGDRTYAELDNPLLDLPEVPAQRSQPGTYAFAVDEHFVLPEAVLIVGQPTNRQATVPFSGPDGLVALEPVPVPVTGKVQRTKAGSVFMSVSGVEVRSDEPLLHQQAPTGQEFLRLAFSATNNTAAGFAWVFDRDLQLKLPDGTSVGTDNNCSRAQIYPPPYATADGGLACFLVPAPANGTYSLSWDRYEKGALRVPVD
;
A
#
# COMPACT_ATOMS: atom_id res chain seq x y z
N MET A 1 21.97 10.32 -34.88
CA MET A 1 22.53 9.42 -35.91
C MET A 1 23.34 8.32 -35.24
N ARG A 2 22.78 7.11 -35.15
CA ARG A 2 23.45 5.81 -35.43
C ARG A 2 22.47 4.72 -35.01
N SER A 3 21.77 4.23 -36.04
CA SER A 3 20.95 3.03 -36.01
C SER A 3 21.82 1.80 -35.80
N SER A 4 21.34 0.84 -35.02
CA SER A 4 21.70 -0.57 -35.19
C SER A 4 20.43 -1.40 -35.10
N ARG A 5 20.01 -1.88 -36.28
CA ARG A 5 18.99 -2.90 -36.48
C ARG A 5 19.67 -4.26 -36.33
N ILE A 6 19.03 -5.21 -35.64
CA ILE A 6 19.34 -6.64 -35.80
C ILE A 6 18.05 -7.35 -36.21
N LEU A 7 18.16 -8.09 -37.30
CA LEU A 7 17.13 -8.82 -38.03
C LEU A 7 17.28 -10.33 -37.73
N VAL A 8 16.14 -11.01 -37.63
CA VAL A 8 15.82 -12.36 -38.13
C VAL A 8 16.50 -13.59 -37.51
N ALA A 9 15.68 -14.52 -37.01
CA ALA A 9 15.54 -15.87 -37.58
C ALA A 9 14.26 -16.57 -37.07
N ALA A 10 13.37 -16.88 -38.00
CA ALA A 10 12.22 -17.75 -37.80
C ALA A 10 12.63 -19.21 -38.06
N THR A 11 12.10 -20.14 -37.27
CA THR A 11 12.06 -21.56 -37.63
C THR A 11 10.66 -22.10 -37.34
N ALA A 12 9.91 -22.28 -38.42
CA ALA A 12 8.68 -23.06 -38.45
C ALA A 12 9.05 -24.52 -38.70
N THR A 13 8.53 -25.42 -37.87
CA THR A 13 8.61 -26.86 -38.09
C THR A 13 7.19 -27.41 -38.15
N ALA A 14 6.70 -27.61 -39.37
CA ALA A 14 5.50 -28.36 -39.64
C ALA A 14 5.87 -29.85 -39.79
N LEU A 15 5.29 -30.72 -38.96
CA LEU A 15 5.25 -32.15 -39.22
C LEU A 15 3.83 -32.53 -39.59
N ALA A 16 3.65 -32.93 -40.85
CA ALA A 16 2.48 -33.65 -41.32
C ALA A 16 2.71 -35.14 -41.13
N LEU A 17 1.79 -35.81 -40.43
CA LEU A 17 1.68 -37.27 -40.42
C LEU A 17 0.25 -37.64 -40.80
N ALA A 18 0.12 -38.18 -42.01
CA ALA A 18 -1.06 -38.88 -42.48
C ALA A 18 -1.13 -40.26 -41.81
N GLY A 19 -2.29 -40.60 -41.24
CA GLY A 19 -2.57 -41.91 -40.66
C GLY A 19 -4.03 -42.30 -40.91
N CYS A 20 -4.23 -43.46 -41.53
CA CYS A 20 -5.49 -44.00 -42.01
C CYS A 20 -6.55 -44.27 -40.93
N VAL A 21 -7.80 -44.10 -41.37
CA VAL A 21 -9.08 -44.37 -40.71
C VAL A 21 -9.27 -45.87 -40.38
N PRO A 22 -9.88 -46.18 -39.22
CA PRO A 22 -10.88 -47.23 -39.12
C PRO A 22 -12.26 -46.65 -38.80
N ARG A 23 -13.23 -47.09 -39.61
CA ARG A 23 -14.67 -46.83 -39.51
C ARG A 23 -15.19 -47.53 -38.25
N SER A 24 -15.61 -46.76 -37.24
CA SER A 24 -16.28 -47.26 -36.04
C SER A 24 -17.70 -46.68 -35.97
N SER A 25 -18.66 -47.61 -36.05
CA SER A 25 -19.97 -47.62 -35.38
C SER A 25 -20.55 -46.28 -34.91
N GLN A 26 -21.66 -45.87 -35.54
CA GLN A 26 -22.65 -44.98 -34.94
C GLN A 26 -23.20 -45.65 -33.67
N SER A 27 -22.72 -45.23 -32.50
CA SER A 27 -23.53 -45.27 -31.29
C SER A 27 -24.43 -44.05 -31.33
N GLU A 28 -25.74 -44.27 -31.34
CA GLU A 28 -26.73 -43.27 -30.93
C GLU A 28 -26.32 -42.77 -29.55
N ARG A 29 -25.74 -41.56 -29.52
CA ARG A 29 -25.44 -40.84 -28.30
C ARG A 29 -26.77 -40.28 -27.83
N GLU A 30 -27.38 -40.99 -26.90
CA GLU A 30 -28.44 -40.49 -26.05
C GLU A 30 -28.07 -39.07 -25.60
N THR A 31 -28.87 -38.09 -26.00
CA THR A 31 -28.67 -36.68 -25.68
C THR A 31 -28.80 -36.55 -24.17
N GLU A 32 -27.65 -36.51 -23.50
CA GLU A 32 -27.56 -36.16 -22.09
C GLU A 32 -28.26 -34.80 -21.90
N PRO A 33 -29.18 -34.67 -20.93
CA PRO A 33 -29.85 -33.40 -20.69
C PRO A 33 -28.80 -32.33 -20.43
N ASP A 34 -28.84 -31.25 -21.23
CA ASP A 34 -27.97 -30.10 -21.10
C ASP A 34 -28.04 -29.62 -19.63
N ALA A 35 -26.96 -29.87 -18.88
CA ALA A 35 -26.91 -29.51 -17.48
C ALA A 35 -27.09 -27.99 -17.41
N PRO A 36 -28.02 -27.47 -16.59
CA PRO A 36 -28.25 -26.04 -16.52
C PRO A 36 -26.93 -25.33 -16.20
N ALA A 37 -26.59 -24.31 -17.01
CA ALA A 37 -25.39 -23.53 -16.82
C ALA A 37 -25.31 -23.06 -15.36
N PRO A 38 -24.12 -23.12 -14.72
CA PRO A 38 -23.98 -22.69 -13.33
C PRO A 38 -24.53 -21.28 -13.12
N ALA A 39 -25.33 -21.10 -12.08
CA ALA A 39 -25.84 -19.78 -11.73
C ALA A 39 -24.68 -18.82 -11.48
N ALA A 40 -24.77 -17.61 -12.03
CA ALA A 40 -23.75 -16.58 -11.82
C ALA A 40 -23.64 -16.25 -10.32
N VAL A 41 -22.42 -16.21 -9.79
CA VAL A 41 -22.16 -15.83 -8.40
C VAL A 41 -22.44 -14.35 -8.23
N THR A 42 -23.44 -14.00 -7.44
CA THR A 42 -23.87 -12.61 -7.19
C THR A 42 -23.32 -12.03 -5.89
N GLU A 43 -22.68 -12.84 -5.05
CA GLU A 43 -22.17 -12.42 -3.75
C GLU A 43 -20.94 -13.25 -3.38
N ILE A 44 -19.92 -12.61 -2.82
CA ILE A 44 -18.76 -13.28 -2.23
C ILE A 44 -18.28 -12.56 -0.97
N GLN A 45 -17.65 -13.33 -0.08
CA GLN A 45 -16.86 -12.79 1.02
C GLN A 45 -15.44 -12.51 0.53
N ILE A 46 -14.92 -11.32 0.84
CA ILE A 46 -13.55 -10.90 0.51
C ILE A 46 -12.64 -11.12 1.71
N ASN A 47 -13.02 -10.61 2.90
CA ASN A 47 -12.28 -10.73 4.15
C ASN A 47 -10.78 -10.37 4.05
N LYS A 48 -10.46 -9.30 3.32
CA LYS A 48 -9.09 -8.81 3.12
C LYS A 48 -8.99 -7.35 3.55
N SER A 49 -7.77 -6.93 3.88
CA SER A 49 -7.50 -5.55 4.25
C SER A 49 -6.48 -4.91 3.33
N TYR A 50 -6.51 -3.58 3.27
CA TYR A 50 -5.45 -2.81 2.65
C TYR A 50 -5.27 -1.48 3.37
N TRP A 51 -4.04 -0.95 3.33
CA TRP A 51 -3.76 0.43 3.69
C TRP A 51 -3.64 1.35 2.50
N TYR A 52 -4.14 2.56 2.68
CA TYR A 52 -3.96 3.64 1.73
C TYR A 52 -4.19 4.97 2.44
N ALA A 53 -3.30 5.94 2.26
CA ALA A 53 -3.45 7.32 2.71
C ALA A 53 -3.90 7.46 4.18
N GLY A 54 -3.35 6.66 5.09
CA GLY A 54 -3.69 6.74 6.51
C GLY A 54 -4.93 5.96 6.94
N PHE A 55 -5.51 5.13 6.07
CA PHE A 55 -6.68 4.32 6.39
C PHE A 55 -6.38 2.83 6.50
N LYS A 56 -7.01 2.17 7.49
CA LYS A 56 -7.37 0.75 7.41
C LYS A 56 -8.66 0.56 6.70
N VAL A 57 -8.65 -0.19 5.61
CA VAL A 57 -9.89 -0.67 5.02
C VAL A 57 -9.92 -2.18 5.12
N THR A 58 -10.96 -2.70 5.78
CA THR A 58 -11.27 -4.12 5.80
C THR A 58 -12.50 -4.34 4.93
N LEU A 59 -12.31 -5.03 3.81
CA LEU A 59 -13.37 -5.37 2.86
C LEU A 59 -14.05 -6.66 3.30
N ASN A 60 -15.38 -6.62 3.42
CA ASN A 60 -16.16 -7.72 3.96
C ASN A 60 -16.82 -8.51 2.82
N THR A 61 -17.85 -7.93 2.20
CA THR A 61 -18.67 -8.59 1.19
C THR A 61 -18.71 -7.76 -0.08
N ALA A 62 -18.63 -8.42 -1.23
CA ALA A 62 -18.99 -7.81 -2.52
C ALA A 62 -20.24 -8.47 -3.11
N ARG A 63 -21.11 -7.64 -3.70
CA ARG A 63 -22.41 -8.05 -4.23
C ARG A 63 -22.64 -7.44 -5.60
N VAL A 64 -23.16 -8.23 -6.54
CA VAL A 64 -23.75 -7.72 -7.78
C VAL A 64 -25.21 -7.37 -7.50
N VAL A 65 -25.56 -6.10 -7.68
CA VAL A 65 -26.90 -5.56 -7.45
C VAL A 65 -27.44 -4.92 -8.74
N ALA A 66 -28.76 -4.69 -8.77
CA ALA A 66 -29.34 -3.88 -9.84
C ALA A 66 -28.83 -2.44 -9.72
N SER A 67 -28.48 -1.82 -10.84
CA SER A 67 -28.12 -0.41 -10.87
C SER A 67 -29.36 0.44 -10.54
N SER A 68 -29.17 1.49 -9.75
CA SER A 68 -30.20 2.46 -9.40
C SER A 68 -30.46 3.51 -10.49
N SER A 69 -29.62 3.57 -11.54
CA SER A 69 -29.69 4.57 -12.61
C SER A 69 -29.94 3.97 -14.02
N GLY A 70 -30.71 2.88 -14.11
CA GLY A 70 -31.12 2.27 -15.39
C GLY A 70 -31.16 0.74 -15.36
N GLY A 71 -31.24 0.10 -16.54
CA GLY A 71 -31.27 -1.37 -16.68
C GLY A 71 -29.92 -2.08 -16.52
N GLY A 72 -28.97 -1.48 -15.79
CA GLY A 72 -27.60 -1.98 -15.62
C GLY A 72 -27.38 -2.80 -14.34
N LYS A 73 -26.15 -3.28 -14.15
CA LYS A 73 -25.69 -3.93 -12.91
C LYS A 73 -24.65 -3.03 -12.23
N SER A 74 -24.61 -3.10 -10.91
CA SER A 74 -23.55 -2.49 -10.11
C SER A 74 -22.92 -3.55 -9.21
N VAL A 75 -21.67 -3.35 -8.85
CA VAL A 75 -20.98 -4.10 -7.79
C VAL A 75 -20.83 -3.19 -6.60
N THR A 76 -21.35 -3.58 -5.45
CA THR A 76 -21.07 -2.92 -4.18
C THR A 76 -20.05 -3.73 -3.40
N ILE A 77 -19.13 -3.04 -2.72
CA ILE A 77 -18.12 -3.65 -1.85
C ILE A 77 -18.21 -2.97 -0.49
N GLU A 78 -18.75 -3.68 0.47
CA GLU A 78 -18.91 -3.20 1.84
C GLU A 78 -17.59 -3.35 2.60
N GLY A 79 -17.24 -2.33 3.39
CA GLY A 79 -16.04 -2.36 4.21
C GLY A 79 -16.16 -1.52 5.48
N VAL A 80 -15.16 -1.67 6.34
CA VAL A 80 -14.94 -0.81 7.51
C VAL A 80 -13.67 -0.01 7.29
N PHE A 81 -13.80 1.31 7.38
CA PHE A 81 -12.76 2.30 7.16
C PHE A 81 -12.33 2.85 8.52
N GLN A 82 -11.13 2.49 8.98
CA GLN A 82 -10.50 3.06 10.17
C GLN A 82 -9.55 4.17 9.76
N ASN A 83 -9.74 5.35 10.31
CA ASN A 83 -8.77 6.42 10.18
C ASN A 83 -7.64 6.22 11.19
N LEU A 84 -6.40 6.12 10.71
CA LEU A 84 -5.20 5.93 11.52
C LEU A 84 -4.49 7.25 11.88
N SER A 85 -4.98 8.38 11.37
CA SER A 85 -4.53 9.71 11.78
C SER A 85 -4.79 9.91 13.28
N PRO A 86 -3.80 10.41 14.05
CA PRO A 86 -4.00 10.70 15.46
C PRO A 86 -4.84 11.95 15.70
N GLU A 87 -4.96 12.83 14.71
CA GLU A 87 -5.46 14.20 14.92
C GLU A 87 -6.50 14.65 13.89
N ASN A 88 -6.39 14.20 12.64
CA ASN A 88 -7.25 14.69 11.56
C ASN A 88 -8.31 13.67 11.19
N GLU A 89 -9.53 14.16 10.94
CA GLU A 89 -10.51 13.40 10.18
C GLU A 89 -10.13 13.34 8.70
N GLY A 90 -10.75 12.43 7.97
CA GLY A 90 -10.55 12.32 6.53
C GLY A 90 -11.54 11.36 5.90
N SER A 91 -11.63 11.40 4.58
CA SER A 91 -12.44 10.46 3.81
C SER A 91 -11.55 9.44 3.10
N PRO A 92 -11.99 8.17 3.00
CA PRO A 92 -11.38 7.21 2.10
C PRO A 92 -11.34 7.73 0.66
N THR A 93 -10.37 7.29 -0.13
CA THR A 93 -10.26 7.74 -1.52
C THR A 93 -11.37 7.13 -2.39
N GLU A 94 -11.97 7.97 -3.25
CA GLU A 94 -12.84 7.60 -4.37
C GLU A 94 -12.03 7.13 -5.61
N GLU A 95 -10.70 7.26 -5.54
CA GLU A 95 -9.80 6.85 -6.63
C GLU A 95 -9.64 5.32 -6.60
N ALA A 96 -10.66 4.60 -7.01
CA ALA A 96 -10.64 3.15 -7.09
C ALA A 96 -11.05 2.65 -8.46
N LEU A 97 -10.46 1.52 -8.85
CA LEU A 97 -10.78 0.79 -10.07
C LEU A 97 -11.09 -0.66 -9.71
N LEU A 98 -12.08 -1.23 -10.39
CA LEU A 98 -12.35 -2.66 -10.35
C LEU A 98 -11.95 -3.26 -11.70
N THR A 99 -11.15 -4.33 -11.70
CA THR A 99 -10.67 -4.94 -12.95
C THR A 99 -11.03 -6.42 -13.01
N VAL A 100 -11.37 -6.91 -14.21
CA VAL A 100 -11.57 -8.33 -14.53
C VAL A 100 -10.90 -8.61 -15.88
N GLY A 101 -9.82 -9.37 -15.89
CA GLY A 101 -9.02 -9.59 -17.10
C GLY A 101 -8.44 -8.28 -17.64
N ASP A 102 -8.80 -7.93 -18.87
CA ASP A 102 -8.43 -6.68 -19.55
C ASP A 102 -9.45 -5.54 -19.37
N ARG A 103 -10.59 -5.81 -18.71
CA ARG A 103 -11.63 -4.82 -18.45
C ARG A 103 -11.35 -4.05 -17.17
N THR A 104 -11.65 -2.75 -17.21
CA THR A 104 -11.54 -1.83 -16.08
C THR A 104 -12.84 -1.07 -15.92
N TYR A 105 -13.34 -1.03 -14.69
CA TYR A 105 -14.55 -0.33 -14.28
C TYR A 105 -14.13 0.75 -13.27
N ALA A 106 -14.46 2.00 -13.58
CA ALA A 106 -14.17 3.12 -12.70
C ALA A 106 -15.39 3.49 -11.86
N GLU A 107 -15.12 4.08 -10.71
CA GLU A 107 -16.10 4.72 -9.87
C GLU A 107 -16.48 6.07 -10.50
N LEU A 108 -17.62 6.12 -11.21
CA LEU A 108 -18.16 7.35 -11.78
C LEU A 108 -19.56 7.56 -11.24
N ASP A 109 -19.72 8.56 -10.36
CA ASP A 109 -21.00 9.07 -9.85
C ASP A 109 -22.02 7.97 -9.48
N ASN A 110 -21.55 6.90 -8.84
CA ASN A 110 -22.42 5.79 -8.48
C ASN A 110 -23.20 6.15 -7.22
N PRO A 111 -24.55 6.25 -7.25
CA PRO A 111 -25.33 6.66 -6.08
C PRO A 111 -25.35 5.61 -4.95
N LEU A 112 -24.80 4.42 -5.17
CA LEU A 112 -24.59 3.41 -4.13
C LEU A 112 -23.22 3.56 -3.43
N LEU A 113 -22.36 4.45 -3.93
CA LEU A 113 -21.10 4.80 -3.29
C LEU A 113 -21.38 5.55 -1.99
N ASP A 114 -20.72 5.14 -0.92
CA ASP A 114 -20.81 5.78 0.38
C ASP A 114 -19.45 5.67 1.10
N LEU A 115 -18.62 6.71 0.97
CA LEU A 115 -17.33 6.80 1.63
C LEU A 115 -17.38 7.93 2.66
N PRO A 116 -17.78 7.64 3.91
CA PRO A 116 -18.00 8.68 4.89
C PRO A 116 -16.67 9.31 5.35
N GLU A 117 -16.77 10.56 5.80
CA GLU A 117 -15.70 11.16 6.58
C GLU A 117 -15.57 10.46 7.93
N VAL A 118 -14.36 9.97 8.22
CA VAL A 118 -14.05 9.18 9.41
C VAL A 118 -13.21 10.03 10.36
N PRO A 119 -13.68 10.28 11.59
CA PRO A 119 -12.90 10.99 12.60
C PRO A 119 -11.58 10.28 12.92
N ALA A 120 -10.59 11.06 13.36
CA ALA A 120 -9.29 10.56 13.81
C ALA A 120 -9.43 9.38 14.79
N GLN A 121 -8.65 8.31 14.58
CA GLN A 121 -8.64 7.10 15.40
C GLN A 121 -10.01 6.38 15.53
N ARG A 122 -10.96 6.64 14.61
CA ARG A 122 -12.27 5.97 14.59
C ARG A 122 -12.43 5.09 13.37
N SER A 123 -13.49 4.28 13.39
CA SER A 123 -13.93 3.46 12.27
C SER A 123 -15.35 3.78 11.89
N GLN A 124 -15.65 3.75 10.60
CA GLN A 124 -17.01 3.80 10.07
C GLN A 124 -17.19 2.77 8.96
N PRO A 125 -18.41 2.19 8.80
CA PRO A 125 -18.73 1.41 7.63
C PRO A 125 -18.82 2.31 6.39
N GLY A 126 -18.57 1.74 5.22
CA GLY A 126 -18.78 2.42 3.94
C GLY A 126 -18.86 1.41 2.80
N THR A 127 -19.10 1.89 1.59
CA THR A 127 -19.33 1.07 0.41
C THR A 127 -18.66 1.69 -0.81
N TYR A 128 -17.78 0.91 -1.46
CA TYR A 128 -17.37 1.20 -2.84
C TYR A 128 -18.44 0.70 -3.80
N ALA A 129 -18.68 1.42 -4.90
CA ALA A 129 -19.68 1.01 -5.88
C ALA A 129 -19.25 1.27 -7.34
N PHE A 130 -19.30 0.22 -8.17
CA PHE A 130 -18.87 0.27 -9.57
C PHE A 130 -20.03 -0.13 -10.49
N ALA A 131 -20.26 0.62 -11.56
CA ALA A 131 -21.15 0.18 -12.64
C ALA A 131 -20.42 -0.88 -13.48
N VAL A 132 -21.07 -2.02 -13.75
CA VAL A 132 -20.48 -3.13 -14.48
C VAL A 132 -21.40 -3.62 -15.60
N ASP A 133 -20.80 -4.24 -16.62
CA ASP A 133 -21.52 -4.84 -17.75
C ASP A 133 -21.87 -6.31 -17.49
N GLU A 134 -22.54 -6.94 -18.45
CA GLU A 134 -22.94 -8.34 -18.41
C GLU A 134 -21.77 -9.33 -18.41
N HIS A 135 -20.56 -8.88 -18.77
CA HIS A 135 -19.36 -9.70 -18.84
C HIS A 135 -18.56 -9.71 -17.53
N PHE A 136 -19.01 -8.96 -16.52
CA PHE A 136 -18.35 -8.92 -15.22
C PHE A 136 -18.46 -10.24 -14.47
N VAL A 137 -17.33 -10.72 -13.94
CA VAL A 137 -17.23 -11.97 -13.17
C VAL A 137 -16.69 -11.66 -11.77
N LEU A 138 -17.59 -11.68 -10.78
CA LEU A 138 -17.30 -11.22 -9.42
C LEU A 138 -16.08 -11.93 -8.76
N PRO A 139 -15.93 -13.26 -8.81
CA PRO A 139 -14.78 -13.93 -8.18
C PRO A 139 -13.42 -13.62 -8.80
N GLU A 140 -13.39 -13.16 -10.06
CA GLU A 140 -12.16 -12.81 -10.78
C GLU A 140 -11.76 -11.35 -10.59
N ALA A 141 -12.60 -10.56 -9.93
CA ALA A 141 -12.38 -9.14 -9.78
C ALA A 141 -11.20 -8.80 -8.86
N VAL A 142 -10.53 -7.71 -9.19
CA VAL A 142 -9.44 -7.13 -8.41
C VAL A 142 -9.76 -5.66 -8.17
N LEU A 143 -9.78 -5.24 -6.92
CA LEU A 143 -9.88 -3.84 -6.55
C LEU A 143 -8.49 -3.21 -6.53
N ILE A 144 -8.31 -2.10 -7.24
CA ILE A 144 -7.10 -1.29 -7.25
C ILE A 144 -7.44 0.06 -6.64
N VAL A 145 -6.74 0.48 -5.60
CA VAL A 145 -7.01 1.72 -4.86
C VAL A 145 -5.83 2.68 -5.01
N GLY A 146 -6.14 3.91 -5.40
CA GLY A 146 -5.24 5.04 -5.60
C GLY A 146 -4.91 5.36 -7.06
N GLN A 147 -4.30 6.53 -7.27
CA GLN A 147 -3.76 6.94 -8.57
C GLN A 147 -2.51 6.14 -8.98
N PRO A 148 -2.26 5.96 -10.30
CA PRO A 148 -1.05 5.29 -10.82
C PRO A 148 0.28 5.99 -10.47
N THR A 149 0.25 7.28 -10.14
CA THR A 149 1.42 8.05 -9.69
C THR A 149 1.82 7.78 -8.25
N ASN A 150 0.95 7.08 -7.50
CA ASN A 150 1.16 6.71 -6.11
C ASN A 150 1.26 5.18 -5.97
N ARG A 151 1.79 4.71 -4.83
CA ARG A 151 1.72 3.30 -4.44
C ARG A 151 0.25 2.88 -4.35
N GLN A 152 -0.21 2.04 -5.27
CA GLN A 152 -1.58 1.53 -5.26
C GLN A 152 -1.70 0.30 -4.37
N ALA A 153 -2.83 0.17 -3.67
CA ALA A 153 -3.21 -1.09 -3.04
C ALA A 153 -3.95 -1.96 -4.07
N THR A 154 -3.68 -3.27 -4.08
CA THR A 154 -4.32 -4.21 -4.99
C THR A 154 -4.88 -5.37 -4.20
N VAL A 155 -6.20 -5.58 -4.29
CA VAL A 155 -6.93 -6.58 -3.52
C VAL A 155 -7.69 -7.49 -4.48
N PRO A 156 -7.13 -8.67 -4.84
CA PRO A 156 -7.89 -9.67 -5.57
C PRO A 156 -9.00 -10.22 -4.69
N PHE A 157 -10.19 -10.45 -5.24
CA PHE A 157 -11.31 -10.99 -4.47
C PHE A 157 -11.12 -12.46 -4.18
N SER A 158 -10.65 -13.25 -5.16
CA SER A 158 -10.18 -14.62 -4.96
C SER A 158 -8.73 -14.69 -4.47
N GLY A 159 -8.30 -15.87 -4.04
CA GLY A 159 -6.96 -16.11 -3.47
C GLY A 159 -6.97 -16.27 -1.95
N PRO A 160 -5.78 -16.36 -1.31
CA PRO A 160 -5.69 -16.66 0.11
C PRO A 160 -6.32 -15.55 0.96
N ASP A 161 -7.06 -15.97 1.98
CA ASP A 161 -7.58 -15.08 3.03
C ASP A 161 -6.43 -14.42 3.80
N GLY A 162 -6.72 -13.27 4.40
CA GLY A 162 -5.77 -12.56 5.25
C GLY A 162 -4.66 -11.79 4.50
N LEU A 163 -4.77 -11.65 3.18
CA LEU A 163 -3.94 -10.71 2.43
C LEU A 163 -4.15 -9.29 3.00
N VAL A 164 -3.06 -8.64 3.42
CA VAL A 164 -3.04 -7.24 3.84
C VAL A 164 -2.16 -6.45 2.88
N ALA A 165 -2.77 -5.77 1.92
CA ALA A 165 -2.01 -4.98 0.96
C ALA A 165 -1.45 -3.72 1.64
N LEU A 166 -0.16 -3.45 1.41
CA LEU A 166 0.55 -2.25 1.87
C LEU A 166 0.67 -2.06 3.40
N GLU A 167 0.55 -3.13 4.20
CA GLU A 167 0.75 -3.10 5.67
C GLU A 167 2.08 -2.41 6.09
N PRO A 168 2.16 -1.48 7.08
CA PRO A 168 3.43 -1.13 7.66
C PRO A 168 4.15 -2.35 8.17
N VAL A 169 5.40 -2.43 7.79
CA VAL A 169 6.29 -3.47 8.23
C VAL A 169 7.13 -2.87 9.36
N PRO A 170 6.98 -3.35 10.61
CA PRO A 170 7.84 -2.91 11.69
C PRO A 170 9.27 -3.39 11.42
N VAL A 171 10.22 -2.49 11.66
CA VAL A 171 11.64 -2.79 11.57
C VAL A 171 12.16 -2.96 13.00
N PRO A 172 12.70 -4.14 13.39
CA PRO A 172 13.06 -4.46 14.77
C PRO A 172 14.38 -3.79 15.17
N VAL A 173 14.41 -2.47 15.20
CA VAL A 173 15.56 -1.66 15.59
C VAL A 173 15.19 -0.70 16.70
N THR A 174 16.05 -0.67 17.71
CA THR A 174 16.07 0.38 18.74
C THR A 174 17.51 0.79 18.93
N GLY A 175 17.74 2.02 19.38
CA GLY A 175 19.11 2.46 19.64
C GLY A 175 19.23 3.96 19.79
N LYS A 176 20.47 4.41 19.98
CA LYS A 176 20.77 5.82 20.18
C LYS A 176 21.39 6.43 18.93
N VAL A 177 20.95 7.63 18.60
CA VAL A 177 21.62 8.51 17.64
C VAL A 177 22.24 9.66 18.41
N GLN A 178 23.56 9.79 18.38
CA GLN A 178 24.27 10.81 19.15
C GLN A 178 24.52 12.05 18.30
N ARG A 179 24.31 13.24 18.86
CA ARG A 179 24.66 14.50 18.18
C ARG A 179 26.16 14.70 18.04
N THR A 180 26.90 14.30 19.06
CA THR A 180 28.35 14.50 19.16
C THR A 180 29.02 13.24 19.70
N LYS A 181 30.32 13.11 19.48
CA LYS A 181 31.13 11.99 19.99
C LYS A 181 31.07 11.83 21.52
N ALA A 182 30.79 12.91 22.25
CA ALA A 182 30.67 12.87 23.71
C ALA A 182 29.36 12.21 24.18
N GLY A 183 28.34 12.11 23.31
CA GLY A 183 27.09 11.41 23.60
C GLY A 183 26.21 12.04 24.68
N SER A 184 26.47 13.28 25.08
CA SER A 184 25.71 13.95 26.17
C SER A 184 24.32 14.43 25.75
N VAL A 185 24.06 14.53 24.44
CA VAL A 185 22.73 14.74 23.87
C VAL A 185 22.52 13.69 22.78
N PHE A 186 21.42 12.95 22.88
CA PHE A 186 21.11 11.84 21.96
C PHE A 186 19.62 11.67 21.77
N MET A 187 19.25 11.07 20.64
CA MET A 187 17.92 10.52 20.41
C MET A 187 17.90 9.05 20.80
N SER A 188 16.81 8.57 21.38
CA SER A 188 16.53 7.14 21.56
C SER A 188 15.42 6.73 20.61
N VAL A 189 15.75 5.98 19.57
CA VAL A 189 14.78 5.44 18.61
C VAL A 189 14.06 4.28 19.26
N SER A 190 12.74 4.40 19.35
CA SER A 190 11.85 3.44 20.03
C SER A 190 11.00 2.62 19.07
N GLY A 191 10.85 3.07 17.82
CA GLY A 191 10.12 2.32 16.80
C GLY A 191 10.52 2.78 15.41
N VAL A 192 10.55 1.83 14.48
CA VAL A 192 10.80 2.08 13.07
C VAL A 192 9.83 1.23 12.27
N GLU A 193 9.25 1.80 11.23
CA GLU A 193 8.37 1.09 10.31
C GLU A 193 8.63 1.55 8.87
N VAL A 194 8.51 0.62 7.93
CA VAL A 194 8.36 0.93 6.51
C VAL A 194 6.86 0.95 6.22
N ARG A 195 6.38 1.96 5.50
CA ARG A 195 4.97 2.06 5.12
C ARG A 195 4.77 2.78 3.79
N SER A 196 3.59 2.63 3.20
CA SER A 196 3.26 3.23 1.91
C SER A 196 2.54 4.57 2.01
N ASP A 197 2.23 5.03 3.21
CA ASP A 197 1.36 6.16 3.49
C ASP A 197 1.83 6.97 4.70
N GLU A 198 1.27 8.17 4.87
CA GLU A 198 1.49 9.06 6.02
C GLU A 198 0.12 9.35 6.65
N PRO A 199 -0.18 8.79 7.84
CA PRO A 199 -1.51 8.89 8.42
C PRO A 199 -1.95 10.28 8.82
N LEU A 200 -1.05 11.15 9.27
CA LEU A 200 -1.44 12.43 9.87
C LEU A 200 -2.18 13.30 8.85
N LEU A 201 -1.60 13.45 7.66
CA LEU A 201 -2.12 14.29 6.58
C LEU A 201 -2.70 13.48 5.41
N HIS A 202 -2.96 12.19 5.62
CA HIS A 202 -3.56 11.31 4.61
C HIS A 202 -2.80 11.30 3.28
N GLN A 203 -1.46 11.23 3.34
CA GLN A 203 -0.62 11.19 2.14
C GLN A 203 -0.34 9.74 1.73
N GLN A 204 -0.28 9.48 0.43
CA GLN A 204 0.27 8.24 -0.12
C GLN A 204 1.68 8.47 -0.67
N ALA A 205 2.58 7.49 -0.49
CA ALA A 205 3.91 7.53 -1.08
C ALA A 205 3.81 7.45 -2.62
N PRO A 206 4.67 8.18 -3.36
CA PRO A 206 4.74 8.06 -4.82
C PRO A 206 5.09 6.65 -5.29
N THR A 207 4.72 6.31 -6.53
CA THR A 207 5.10 5.04 -7.15
C THR A 207 6.61 4.83 -7.11
N GLY A 208 7.02 3.63 -6.69
CA GLY A 208 8.43 3.26 -6.53
C GLY A 208 9.09 3.79 -5.26
N GLN A 209 8.33 4.36 -4.31
CA GLN A 209 8.85 4.88 -3.04
C GLN A 209 8.00 4.45 -1.84
N GLU A 210 8.62 4.47 -0.66
CA GLU A 210 8.02 4.16 0.64
C GLU A 210 8.51 5.15 1.70
N PHE A 211 7.77 5.28 2.80
CA PHE A 211 8.21 6.02 3.97
C PHE A 211 8.92 5.08 4.94
N LEU A 212 10.14 5.42 5.32
CA LEU A 212 10.79 4.89 6.52
C LEU A 212 10.51 5.87 7.67
N ARG A 213 9.61 5.48 8.57
CA ARG A 213 9.11 6.30 9.69
C ARG A 213 9.74 5.85 11.00
N LEU A 214 10.18 6.82 11.81
CA LEU A 214 10.87 6.60 13.07
C LEU A 214 10.16 7.36 14.19
N ALA A 215 9.92 6.67 15.29
CA ALA A 215 9.54 7.26 16.57
C ALA A 215 10.76 7.32 17.50
N PHE A 216 10.94 8.45 18.19
CA PHE A 216 12.05 8.62 19.10
C PHE A 216 11.75 9.61 20.24
N SER A 217 12.58 9.56 21.27
CA SER A 217 12.70 10.59 22.29
C SER A 217 14.06 11.27 22.22
N ALA A 218 14.20 12.46 22.78
CA ALA A 218 15.46 13.18 22.88
C ALA A 218 15.85 13.38 24.34
N THR A 219 17.12 13.16 24.66
CA THR A 219 17.67 13.30 26.01
C THR A 219 18.83 14.30 26.02
N ASN A 220 18.81 15.22 26.98
CA ASN A 220 19.91 16.13 27.28
C ASN A 220 20.49 15.80 28.65
N ASN A 221 21.68 15.21 28.70
CA ASN A 221 22.40 14.87 29.93
C ASN A 221 23.41 15.93 30.35
N THR A 222 23.22 17.18 29.94
CA THR A 222 24.12 18.28 30.29
C THR A 222 23.42 19.28 31.21
N ALA A 223 24.23 20.07 31.94
CA ALA A 223 23.76 21.28 32.62
C ALA A 223 23.56 22.46 31.65
N ALA A 224 24.04 22.36 30.41
CA ALA A 224 23.85 23.39 29.41
C ALA A 224 22.37 23.41 29.00
N GLY A 225 21.90 24.58 28.55
CA GLY A 225 20.50 24.86 28.25
C GLY A 225 19.86 23.91 27.23
N PHE A 226 18.67 24.26 26.75
CA PHE A 226 17.89 23.41 25.85
C PHE A 226 18.71 22.90 24.66
N ALA A 227 18.64 21.59 24.43
CA ALA A 227 19.12 20.99 23.20
C ALA A 227 17.94 20.89 22.23
N TRP A 228 18.10 21.47 21.05
CA TRP A 228 17.08 21.44 20.02
C TRP A 228 17.25 20.20 19.16
N VAL A 229 16.19 19.41 19.01
CA VAL A 229 16.16 18.28 18.08
C VAL A 229 15.07 18.56 17.04
N PHE A 230 15.51 18.92 15.84
CA PHE A 230 14.63 19.08 14.69
C PHE A 230 14.73 17.86 13.78
N ASP A 231 13.60 17.47 13.21
CA ASP A 231 13.55 16.50 12.11
C ASP A 231 14.48 16.89 10.93
N ARG A 232 14.51 18.17 10.53
CA ARG A 232 15.36 18.66 9.43
C ARG A 232 16.87 18.47 9.66
N ASP A 233 17.28 18.26 10.91
CA ASP A 233 18.68 18.03 11.27
C ASP A 233 19.06 16.54 11.11
N LEU A 234 18.08 15.69 10.82
CA LEU A 234 18.27 14.25 10.62
C LEU A 234 18.59 13.95 9.16
N GLN A 235 19.42 12.93 8.98
CA GLN A 235 19.82 12.43 7.67
C GLN A 235 19.78 10.91 7.68
N LEU A 236 19.27 10.35 6.60
CA LEU A 236 19.30 8.91 6.36
C LEU A 236 20.24 8.64 5.20
N LYS A 237 21.30 7.86 5.46
CA LYS A 237 22.15 7.31 4.41
C LYS A 237 21.55 6.00 3.93
N LEU A 238 21.23 5.95 2.65
CA LEU A 238 20.71 4.79 1.95
C LEU A 238 21.81 3.72 1.75
N PRO A 239 21.44 2.47 1.42
CA PRO A 239 22.41 1.40 1.19
C PRO A 239 23.39 1.67 0.04
N ASP A 240 23.00 2.47 -0.95
CA ASP A 240 23.87 2.90 -2.06
C ASP A 240 24.86 4.02 -1.67
N GLY A 241 24.77 4.53 -0.43
CA GLY A 241 25.59 5.60 0.11
C GLY A 241 25.01 7.01 -0.10
N THR A 242 23.92 7.14 -0.86
CA THR A 242 23.19 8.41 -1.04
C THR A 242 22.60 8.87 0.30
N SER A 243 22.58 10.17 0.56
CA SER A 243 21.95 10.72 1.76
C SER A 243 20.68 11.48 1.41
N VAL A 244 19.62 11.24 2.17
CA VAL A 244 18.33 11.92 2.06
C VAL A 244 17.98 12.62 3.38
N GLY A 245 17.35 13.78 3.28
CA GLY A 245 16.75 14.47 4.42
C GLY A 245 15.36 13.91 4.74
N THR A 246 14.80 14.38 5.84
CA THR A 246 13.41 14.07 6.20
C THR A 246 12.43 14.64 5.18
N ASP A 247 11.31 13.97 5.01
CA ASP A 247 10.18 14.51 4.26
C ASP A 247 9.36 15.44 5.16
N ASN A 248 9.09 16.66 4.68
CA ASN A 248 8.49 17.74 5.47
C ASN A 248 7.00 17.51 5.78
N ASN A 249 6.31 16.66 5.01
CA ASN A 249 4.89 16.43 5.22
C ASN A 249 4.66 15.38 6.31
N CYS A 250 5.57 14.44 6.45
CA CYS A 250 5.49 13.34 7.43
C CYS A 250 6.29 13.57 8.72
N SER A 251 7.26 14.48 8.72
CA SER A 251 8.15 14.72 9.86
C SER A 251 7.69 15.90 10.70
N ARG A 252 7.79 15.76 12.04
CA ARG A 252 7.23 16.74 12.99
C ARG A 252 8.09 16.99 14.22
N ALA A 253 9.26 16.36 14.32
CA ALA A 253 10.09 16.53 15.50
C ALA A 253 10.54 17.99 15.67
N GLN A 254 10.04 18.61 16.73
CA GLN A 254 10.57 19.82 17.34
C GLN A 254 10.62 19.54 18.84
N ILE A 255 11.70 18.90 19.29
CA ILE A 255 11.82 18.43 20.68
C ILE A 255 12.82 19.28 21.44
N TYR A 256 12.48 19.56 22.70
CA TYR A 256 13.16 20.51 23.57
C TYR A 256 13.48 19.88 24.94
N PRO A 257 14.34 18.84 25.02
CA PRO A 257 14.75 18.30 26.32
C PRO A 257 15.44 19.37 27.18
N PRO A 258 14.90 19.68 28.38
CA PRO A 258 15.58 20.50 29.37
C PRO A 258 16.91 19.87 29.83
N PRO A 259 17.77 20.62 30.53
CA PRO A 259 18.95 20.06 31.19
C PRO A 259 18.59 18.85 32.07
N TYR A 260 19.33 17.76 31.92
CA TYR A 260 19.15 16.48 32.62
C TYR A 260 17.76 15.84 32.46
N ALA A 261 17.13 16.03 31.30
CA ALA A 261 15.79 15.51 31.03
C ALA A 261 15.67 14.83 29.67
N THR A 262 14.60 14.04 29.54
CA THR A 262 14.14 13.44 28.29
C THR A 262 12.81 14.05 27.91
N ALA A 263 12.62 14.28 26.62
CA ALA A 263 11.35 14.69 26.04
C ALA A 263 10.97 13.72 24.91
N ASP A 264 9.73 13.26 24.92
CA ASP A 264 9.17 12.31 23.96
C ASP A 264 8.47 13.03 22.78
N GLY A 265 7.86 12.26 21.88
CA GLY A 265 7.05 12.78 20.77
C GLY A 265 7.83 13.06 19.48
N GLY A 266 9.05 12.55 19.36
CA GLY A 266 9.84 12.65 18.13
C GLY A 266 9.27 11.77 17.04
N LEU A 267 9.00 12.38 15.89
CA LEU A 267 8.64 11.69 14.66
C LEU A 267 9.45 12.26 13.49
N ALA A 268 10.10 11.37 12.76
CA ALA A 268 10.77 11.69 11.51
C ALA A 268 10.47 10.60 10.49
N CYS A 269 10.23 10.98 9.24
CA CYS A 269 10.15 10.02 8.16
C CYS A 269 10.95 10.46 6.94
N PHE A 270 11.37 9.47 6.18
CA PHE A 270 12.23 9.61 5.03
C PHE A 270 11.56 8.90 3.86
N LEU A 271 11.55 9.54 2.70
CA LEU A 271 11.09 8.90 1.48
C LEU A 271 12.27 8.11 0.88
N VAL A 272 12.09 6.81 0.71
CA VAL A 272 13.13 5.88 0.24
C VAL A 272 12.63 5.07 -0.95
N PRO A 273 13.51 4.53 -1.81
CA PRO A 273 13.12 3.63 -2.89
C PRO A 273 12.37 2.40 -2.38
N ALA A 274 11.33 1.98 -3.10
CA ALA A 274 10.58 0.76 -2.84
C ALA A 274 11.07 -0.40 -3.75
N PRO A 275 11.17 -1.64 -3.24
CA PRO A 275 11.01 -2.00 -1.84
C PRO A 275 12.17 -1.45 -1.00
N ALA A 276 11.86 -0.96 0.20
CA ALA A 276 12.87 -0.46 1.13
C ALA A 276 13.71 -1.62 1.67
N ASN A 277 14.83 -1.95 1.03
CA ASN A 277 15.69 -3.07 1.43
C ASN A 277 17.11 -2.61 1.76
N GLY A 278 17.78 -3.32 2.66
CA GLY A 278 19.19 -3.13 2.97
C GLY A 278 19.43 -2.39 4.29
N THR A 279 20.68 -2.01 4.54
CA THR A 279 21.08 -1.34 5.78
C THR A 279 21.22 0.16 5.58
N TYR A 280 20.35 0.91 6.24
CA TYR A 280 20.39 2.37 6.28
C TYR A 280 21.20 2.86 7.48
N SER A 281 21.65 4.11 7.44
CA SER A 281 22.31 4.77 8.57
C SER A 281 21.62 6.09 8.90
N LEU A 282 20.95 6.13 10.07
CA LEU A 282 20.30 7.32 10.61
C LEU A 282 21.30 8.14 11.42
N SER A 283 21.48 9.41 11.09
CA SER A 283 22.42 10.32 11.76
C SER A 283 21.79 11.67 12.08
N TRP A 284 22.39 12.37 13.04
CA TRP A 284 22.03 13.74 13.42
C TRP A 284 23.14 14.70 12.96
N ASP A 285 22.80 15.79 12.29
CA ASP A 285 23.69 16.90 11.89
C ASP A 285 24.88 16.43 11.01
N ARG A 286 24.65 15.48 10.09
CA ARG A 286 25.67 14.80 9.24
C ARG A 286 26.80 14.10 10.01
N TYR A 287 26.69 13.95 11.32
CA TYR A 287 27.68 13.23 12.13
C TYR A 287 27.43 11.73 12.05
N GLU A 288 28.06 11.05 11.08
CA GLU A 288 28.02 9.59 11.00
C GLU A 288 28.59 8.91 12.28
N LYS A 289 29.47 9.62 13.00
CA LYS A 289 30.06 9.17 14.29
C LYS A 289 29.02 9.30 15.41
N GLY A 290 28.10 8.35 15.45
CA GLY A 290 26.94 8.35 16.34
C GLY A 290 25.66 7.87 15.66
N ALA A 291 25.74 7.47 14.39
CA ALA A 291 24.61 7.01 13.62
C ALA A 291 24.09 5.64 14.07
N LEU A 292 22.78 5.45 13.97
CA LEU A 292 22.11 4.17 14.17
C LEU A 292 22.03 3.43 12.84
N ARG A 293 22.36 2.14 12.84
CA ARG A 293 22.10 1.27 11.68
C ARG A 293 20.66 0.78 11.74
N VAL A 294 19.96 0.87 10.62
CA VAL A 294 18.57 0.45 10.47
C VAL A 294 18.55 -0.62 9.37
N PRO A 295 18.60 -1.92 9.73
CA PRO A 295 18.47 -3.00 8.76
C PRO A 295 16.99 -3.17 8.39
N VAL A 296 16.69 -3.18 7.10
CA VAL A 296 15.33 -3.41 6.57
C VAL A 296 15.41 -4.58 5.59
N ASP A 297 14.51 -5.54 5.77
CA ASP A 297 14.46 -6.81 5.04
C ASP A 297 13.37 -6.83 3.97
#